data_AF-A0A0M4H8T0-F1
#
_entry.id   AF-A0A0M4H8T0-F1
#
_cell.length_a   1.000
_cell.length_b   1.000
_cell.length_c   1.000
_cell.angle_alpha   90.00
_cell.angle_beta   90.00
_cell.angle_gamma   90.00
#
_symmetry.space_group_name_H-M   'P 1'
#
loop_
_entity.id
_entity.type
_entity.pdbx_description
1 polymer ?
#
loop_
_entity_poly.entity_id
_entity_poly.type
_entity_poly.pdbx_seq_one_letter_code
_entity_poly.pdbx_strand_id
1 'polypeptide(L)'
;MPGLKPGVWTVDVAQDEDLEAALGRAGRLGANVQGIAYTTAGARALQSVSGQSLCDTGDNKVPLDTVYELRLWAVTRRDGEDDGVLARELRWLNGSGSAEVAVLRADGVRDGTASAEGCWYRPNAYLQHDDSKKDPSKMPKMTSIEVFAEAEYGNTVFVDELMTGKWN
;
A
#
# COMPACT_ATOMS: atom_id res chain seq x y z
N MET A 1 15.24 17.02 3.18
CA MET A 1 14.32 15.88 3.32
C MET A 1 13.77 15.86 4.74
N PRO A 2 12.53 15.41 4.96
CA PRO A 2 12.01 15.23 6.32
C PRO A 2 12.87 14.23 7.11
N GLY A 3 12.98 14.43 8.43
CA GLY A 3 13.64 13.48 9.33
C GLY A 3 12.82 12.19 9.51
N LEU A 4 13.50 11.13 9.96
CA LEU A 4 12.87 9.86 10.31
C LEU A 4 12.04 10.00 11.60
N LYS A 5 10.89 9.33 11.64
CA LYS A 5 9.99 9.31 12.80
C LYS A 5 9.83 7.87 13.30
N PRO A 6 9.77 7.63 14.62
CA PRO A 6 9.53 6.29 15.15
C PRO A 6 8.10 5.84 14.80
N GLY A 7 7.96 4.57 14.43
CA GLY A 7 6.69 3.93 14.14
C GLY A 7 6.73 2.46 14.46
N VAL A 8 5.66 1.76 14.12
CA VAL A 8 5.56 0.31 14.18
C VAL A 8 5.13 -0.23 12.84
N TRP A 9 5.81 -1.29 12.43
CA TRP A 9 5.56 -2.04 11.21
C TRP A 9 4.93 -3.37 11.57
N THR A 10 3.97 -3.83 10.78
CA THR A 10 3.26 -5.10 10.98
C THR A 10 3.13 -5.84 9.67
N VAL A 11 3.19 -7.18 9.73
CA VAL A 11 2.99 -8.06 8.58
C VAL A 11 2.10 -9.23 8.99
N ASP A 12 1.00 -9.42 8.26
CA ASP A 12 0.07 -10.56 8.36
C ASP A 12 0.10 -11.38 7.05
N VAL A 13 0.81 -12.52 7.08
CA VAL A 13 1.05 -13.39 5.93
C VAL A 13 0.02 -14.51 5.86
N ALA A 14 -0.57 -14.70 4.68
CA ALA A 14 -1.36 -15.88 4.34
C ALA A 14 -0.65 -16.65 3.22
N GLN A 15 -0.01 -17.76 3.57
CA GLN A 15 0.69 -18.62 2.63
C GLN A 15 -0.30 -19.34 1.70
N ASP A 16 0.11 -19.55 0.45
CA ASP A 16 -0.66 -20.29 -0.57
C ASP A 16 -2.08 -19.76 -0.82
N GLU A 17 -2.36 -18.52 -0.38
CA GLU A 17 -3.64 -17.85 -0.62
C GLU A 17 -3.81 -17.56 -2.12
N ASP A 18 -4.94 -17.94 -2.69
CA ASP A 18 -5.27 -17.60 -4.07
C ASP A 18 -5.77 -16.15 -4.20
N LEU A 19 -5.95 -15.70 -5.44
CA LEU A 19 -6.38 -14.32 -5.71
C LEU A 19 -7.77 -14.01 -5.15
N GLU A 20 -8.69 -14.98 -5.16
CA GLU A 20 -10.07 -14.77 -4.67
C GLU A 20 -10.08 -14.56 -3.16
N ALA A 21 -9.33 -15.40 -2.42
CA ALA A 21 -9.17 -15.25 -0.98
C ALA A 21 -8.47 -13.94 -0.61
N ALA A 22 -7.43 -13.55 -1.35
CA ALA A 22 -6.76 -12.25 -1.17
C ALA A 22 -7.73 -11.07 -1.40
N LEU A 23 -8.55 -11.11 -2.46
CA LEU A 23 -9.58 -10.09 -2.70
C LEU A 23 -10.63 -10.04 -1.59
N GLY A 24 -10.94 -11.18 -0.97
CA GLY A 24 -11.78 -11.26 0.24
C GLY A 24 -11.21 -10.46 1.43
N ARG A 25 -9.87 -10.36 1.53
CA ARG A 25 -9.19 -9.54 2.56
C ARG A 25 -9.11 -8.06 2.21
N ALA A 26 -9.32 -7.65 0.95
CA ALA A 26 -9.24 -6.25 0.53
C ALA A 26 -10.20 -5.34 1.32
N GLY A 27 -11.30 -5.88 1.87
CA GLY A 27 -12.20 -5.14 2.76
C GLY A 27 -11.54 -4.60 4.03
N ARG A 28 -10.42 -5.20 4.48
CA ARG A 28 -9.62 -4.71 5.62
C ARG A 28 -8.89 -3.40 5.32
N LEU A 29 -8.70 -3.05 4.05
CA LEU A 29 -8.11 -1.78 3.61
C LEU A 29 -9.09 -0.60 3.72
N GLY A 30 -10.35 -0.85 4.07
CA GLY A 30 -11.38 0.18 4.20
C GLY A 30 -12.05 0.55 2.88
N ALA A 31 -12.78 1.66 2.88
CA ALA A 31 -13.68 2.02 1.78
C ALA A 31 -12.99 2.63 0.56
N ASN A 32 -11.77 3.17 0.70
CA ASN A 32 -11.03 3.81 -0.39
C ASN A 32 -9.77 3.02 -0.69
N VAL A 33 -9.84 2.15 -1.69
CA VAL A 33 -8.72 1.31 -2.11
C VAL A 33 -8.23 1.76 -3.48
N GLN A 34 -6.91 1.81 -3.62
CA GLN A 34 -6.21 1.96 -4.89
C GLN A 34 -5.26 0.80 -5.06
N GLY A 35 -4.76 0.57 -6.26
CA GLY A 35 -3.88 -0.57 -6.47
C GLY A 35 -3.13 -0.55 -7.77
N ILE A 36 -2.31 -1.58 -7.96
CA ILE A 36 -1.77 -1.99 -9.24
C ILE A 36 -1.99 -3.50 -9.36
N ALA A 37 -2.55 -3.94 -10.49
CA ALA A 37 -2.49 -5.32 -10.92
C ALA A 37 -1.44 -5.46 -12.02
N TYR A 38 -0.50 -6.38 -11.84
CA TYR A 38 0.40 -6.80 -12.90
C TYR A 38 -0.22 -7.98 -13.63
N THR A 39 -0.50 -7.76 -14.91
CA THR A 39 -1.16 -8.75 -15.77
C THR A 39 -0.25 -9.19 -16.90
N THR A 40 -0.59 -10.29 -17.57
CA THR A 40 0.08 -10.73 -18.80
C THR A 40 0.01 -9.69 -19.94
N ALA A 41 -0.90 -8.71 -19.85
CA ALA A 41 -1.03 -7.59 -20.80
C ALA A 41 -0.46 -6.26 -20.24
N GLY A 42 0.40 -6.32 -19.22
CA GLY A 42 1.04 -5.17 -18.58
C GLY A 42 0.38 -4.75 -17.26
N ALA A 43 0.95 -3.73 -16.63
CA ALA A 43 0.43 -3.17 -15.38
C ALA A 43 -0.89 -2.41 -15.63
N ARG A 44 -1.80 -2.50 -14.67
CA ARG A 44 -3.08 -1.79 -14.64
C ARG A 44 -3.21 -1.05 -13.31
N ALA A 45 -3.31 0.27 -13.36
CA ALA A 45 -3.61 1.10 -12.19
C ALA A 45 -5.08 0.88 -11.81
N LEU A 46 -5.33 0.50 -10.56
CA LEU A 46 -6.67 0.15 -10.07
C LEU A 46 -7.27 1.31 -9.28
N GLN A 47 -8.53 1.60 -9.56
CA GLN A 47 -9.29 2.63 -8.83
C GLN A 47 -10.37 2.06 -7.91
N SER A 48 -10.79 0.82 -8.14
CA SER A 48 -11.76 0.13 -7.29
C SER A 48 -11.54 -1.38 -7.28
N VAL A 49 -11.88 -1.96 -6.14
CA VAL A 49 -11.76 -3.38 -5.84
C VAL A 49 -13.04 -3.84 -5.18
N SER A 50 -13.55 -4.98 -5.62
CA SER A 50 -14.54 -5.77 -4.89
C SER A 50 -13.99 -7.18 -4.69
N GLY A 51 -14.61 -7.97 -3.82
CA GLY A 51 -14.20 -9.35 -3.58
C GLY A 51 -14.13 -10.23 -4.83
N GLN A 52 -14.74 -9.82 -5.95
CA GLN A 52 -14.76 -10.59 -7.20
C GLN A 52 -14.44 -9.75 -8.45
N SER A 53 -13.98 -8.50 -8.30
CA SER A 53 -13.70 -7.65 -9.46
C SER A 53 -12.65 -6.59 -9.20
N LEU A 54 -11.82 -6.37 -10.20
CA LEU A 54 -10.87 -5.28 -10.29
C LEU A 54 -11.27 -4.35 -11.43
N CYS A 55 -11.27 -3.04 -11.19
CA CYS A 55 -11.48 -2.03 -12.23
C CYS A 55 -10.29 -1.06 -12.29
N ASP A 56 -9.80 -0.82 -13.50
CA ASP A 56 -8.72 0.14 -13.73
C ASP A 56 -9.23 1.59 -13.75
N THR A 57 -8.29 2.54 -13.78
CA THR A 57 -8.58 3.99 -13.82
C THR A 57 -9.31 4.46 -15.08
N GLY A 58 -9.42 3.60 -16.10
CA GLY A 58 -10.20 3.84 -17.31
C GLY A 58 -11.58 3.19 -17.29
N ASP A 59 -12.07 2.78 -16.11
CA ASP A 59 -13.33 2.05 -15.90
C ASP A 59 -13.39 0.67 -16.59
N ASN A 60 -12.24 0.08 -16.96
CA ASN A 60 -12.21 -1.24 -17.56
C ASN A 60 -12.08 -2.33 -16.51
N LYS A 61 -12.83 -3.42 -16.68
CA LYS A 61 -12.68 -4.61 -15.84
C LYS A 61 -11.35 -5.30 -16.16
N VAL A 62 -10.55 -5.58 -15.15
CA VAL A 62 -9.31 -6.34 -15.28
C VAL A 62 -9.64 -7.84 -15.19
N PRO A 63 -9.27 -8.66 -16.20
CA PRO A 63 -9.45 -10.12 -16.14
C PRO A 63 -8.59 -10.75 -15.05
N LEU A 64 -9.21 -11.38 -14.05
CA LEU A 64 -8.51 -11.89 -12.86
C LEU A 64 -7.53 -13.03 -13.19
N ASP A 65 -7.86 -13.85 -14.19
CA ASP A 65 -7.03 -14.95 -14.70
C ASP A 65 -5.73 -14.48 -15.36
N THR A 66 -5.61 -13.19 -15.66
CA THR A 66 -4.39 -12.60 -16.21
C THR A 66 -3.47 -12.01 -15.14
N VAL A 67 -3.94 -11.85 -13.91
CA VAL A 67 -3.21 -11.21 -12.81
C VAL A 67 -2.21 -12.20 -12.20
N TYR A 68 -0.94 -11.82 -12.12
CA TYR A 68 0.10 -12.62 -11.45
C TYR A 68 0.68 -11.95 -10.19
N GLU A 69 0.52 -10.63 -10.06
CA GLU A 69 0.86 -9.88 -8.85
C GLU A 69 -0.17 -8.77 -8.65
N LEU A 70 -0.55 -8.56 -7.40
CA LEU A 70 -1.52 -7.55 -7.00
C LEU A 70 -1.00 -6.78 -5.79
N ARG A 71 -1.04 -5.45 -5.86
CA ARG A 71 -0.81 -4.56 -4.73
C ARG A 71 -2.01 -3.65 -4.55
N LEU A 72 -2.63 -3.67 -3.39
CA LEU A 72 -3.78 -2.85 -3.03
C LEU A 72 -3.46 -2.06 -1.77
N TRP A 73 -3.71 -0.76 -1.74
CA TRP A 73 -3.50 0.05 -0.54
C TRP A 73 -4.72 0.89 -0.19
N ALA A 74 -4.83 1.16 1.11
CA ALA A 74 -5.76 2.14 1.64
C ALA A 74 -5.29 3.55 1.25
N VAL A 75 -6.21 4.36 0.72
CA VAL A 75 -5.94 5.78 0.48
C VAL A 75 -6.11 6.52 1.80
N THR A 76 -4.99 6.80 2.46
CA THR A 76 -4.99 7.54 3.73
C THR A 76 -5.47 8.97 3.48
N ARG A 77 -6.54 9.40 4.15
CA ARG A 77 -6.96 10.81 4.11
C ARG A 77 -5.94 11.66 4.84
N ARG A 78 -5.68 12.87 4.33
CA ARG A 78 -4.72 13.81 4.94
C ARG A 78 -5.12 14.27 6.34
N ASP A 79 -6.38 14.06 6.73
CA ASP A 79 -6.96 14.63 7.94
C ASP A 79 -7.67 13.55 8.78
N GLY A 80 -7.03 13.11 9.87
CA GLY A 80 -7.72 12.68 11.08
C GLY A 80 -8.37 11.30 11.13
N GLU A 81 -7.73 10.23 10.63
CA GLU A 81 -8.11 8.88 11.07
C GLU A 81 -7.38 8.55 12.39
N ASP A 82 -8.19 8.42 13.44
CA ASP A 82 -7.84 8.40 14.88
C ASP A 82 -7.28 7.04 15.33
N ASP A 83 -6.96 6.15 14.40
CA ASP A 83 -6.53 4.78 14.70
C ASP A 83 -5.01 4.61 14.75
N GLY A 84 -4.24 5.64 14.35
CA GLY A 84 -2.78 5.61 14.34
C GLY A 84 -2.15 4.99 13.09
N VAL A 85 -2.95 4.51 12.13
CA VAL A 85 -2.45 3.88 10.89
C VAL A 85 -1.98 4.97 9.91
N LEU A 86 -0.76 4.80 9.41
CA LEU A 86 -0.13 5.70 8.44
C LEU A 86 -0.26 5.17 7.01
N ALA A 87 -0.10 3.86 6.85
CA ALA A 87 -0.25 3.16 5.59
C ALA A 87 -0.72 1.71 5.83
N ARG A 88 -1.50 1.17 4.91
CA ARG A 88 -1.93 -0.25 4.89
C ARG A 88 -1.98 -0.73 3.46
N GLU A 89 -1.34 -1.86 3.19
CA GLU A 89 -1.22 -2.43 1.86
C GLU A 89 -1.35 -3.95 1.89
N LEU A 90 -2.20 -4.51 1.03
CA LEU A 90 -2.28 -5.93 0.73
C LEU A 90 -1.48 -6.24 -0.54
N ARG A 91 -0.58 -7.21 -0.46
CA ARG A 91 0.24 -7.69 -1.55
C ARG A 91 -0.08 -9.15 -1.79
N TRP A 92 -0.33 -9.55 -3.03
CA TRP A 92 -0.54 -10.93 -3.42
C TRP A 92 0.34 -11.30 -4.62
N LEU A 93 0.89 -12.51 -4.59
CA LEU A 93 1.73 -13.06 -5.64
C LEU A 93 1.28 -14.48 -5.98
N ASN A 94 1.08 -14.73 -7.27
CA ASN A 94 0.58 -16.02 -7.76
C ASN A 94 1.50 -17.18 -7.33
N GLY A 95 0.91 -18.18 -6.68
CA GLY A 95 1.61 -19.37 -6.18
C GLY A 95 2.43 -19.15 -4.91
N SER A 96 2.38 -17.96 -4.28
CA SER A 96 3.05 -17.68 -3.00
C SER A 96 2.08 -17.31 -1.87
N GLY A 97 0.96 -16.69 -2.20
CA GLY A 97 -0.01 -16.19 -1.21
C GLY A 97 0.02 -14.67 -1.10
N SER A 98 -0.38 -14.15 0.06
CA SER A 98 -0.46 -12.71 0.31
C SER A 98 0.16 -12.27 1.63
N ALA A 99 0.46 -10.98 1.70
CA ALA A 99 0.90 -10.29 2.90
C ALA A 99 0.14 -8.96 3.02
N GLU A 100 -0.49 -8.76 4.17
CA GLU A 100 -1.00 -7.45 4.57
C GLU A 100 0.06 -6.76 5.42
N VAL A 101 0.54 -5.62 4.95
CA VAL A 101 1.59 -4.81 5.60
C VAL A 101 0.95 -3.51 6.07
N ALA A 102 1.22 -3.10 7.31
CA ALA A 102 0.78 -1.81 7.81
C ALA A 102 1.87 -1.10 8.60
N VAL A 103 1.89 0.23 8.49
CA VAL A 103 2.75 1.12 9.26
C VAL A 103 1.86 1.97 10.15
N LEU A 104 2.16 2.00 11.44
CA LEU A 104 1.45 2.74 12.48
C LEU A 104 2.38 3.75 13.14
N ARG A 105 1.81 4.81 13.69
CA ARG A 105 2.53 5.66 14.64
C ARG A 105 2.89 4.84 15.88
N ALA A 106 3.99 5.19 16.54
CA ALA A 106 4.45 4.49 17.74
C ALA A 106 3.42 4.48 18.88
N ASP A 107 2.55 5.49 18.96
CA ASP A 107 1.45 5.60 19.93
C ASP A 107 0.13 4.92 19.48
N GLY A 108 0.07 4.45 18.23
CA GLY A 108 -1.10 3.77 17.66
C GLY A 108 -1.14 2.26 17.93
N VAL A 109 -0.11 1.71 18.57
CA VAL A 109 -0.02 0.27 18.84
C VAL A 109 -0.99 -0.11 19.95
N ARG A 110 -1.93 -1.01 19.63
CA ARG A 110 -2.82 -1.62 20.62
C ARG A 110 -2.24 -2.96 21.07
N ASP A 111 -2.49 -3.29 22.33
CA ASP A 111 -2.03 -4.55 22.93
C ASP A 111 -2.56 -5.76 22.13
N GLY A 112 -1.68 -6.71 21.79
CA GLY A 112 -2.01 -7.89 20.97
C GLY A 112 -1.83 -7.76 19.45
N THR A 113 -1.14 -6.72 18.95
CA THR A 113 -0.77 -6.63 17.53
C THR A 113 0.32 -7.67 17.22
N ALA A 114 -0.04 -8.77 16.56
CA ALA A 114 0.92 -9.81 16.17
C ALA A 114 1.97 -9.26 15.17
N SER A 115 3.22 -9.71 15.29
CA SER A 115 4.35 -9.34 14.41
C SER A 115 4.61 -7.82 14.29
N ALA A 116 4.40 -7.09 15.39
CA ALA A 116 4.72 -5.67 15.48
C ALA A 116 6.23 -5.46 15.76
N GLU A 117 6.93 -4.85 14.81
CA GLU A 117 8.33 -4.48 14.94
C GLU A 117 8.49 -2.96 15.00
N GLY A 118 9.39 -2.48 15.85
CA GLY A 118 9.76 -1.08 15.89
C GLY A 118 10.44 -0.68 14.59
N CYS A 119 10.00 0.41 13.97
CA CYS A 119 10.57 0.91 12.72
C CYS A 119 10.77 2.43 12.79
N TRP A 120 11.44 2.96 11.76
CA TRP A 120 11.37 4.37 11.44
C TRP A 120 10.64 4.55 10.12
N TYR A 121 9.95 5.67 9.96
CA TYR A 121 9.26 5.99 8.73
C TYR A 121 9.50 7.42 8.29
N ARG A 122 9.29 7.65 6.99
CA ARG A 122 9.33 8.98 6.38
C ARG A 122 8.23 9.13 5.34
N PRO A 123 7.43 10.22 5.38
CA PRO A 123 6.51 10.52 4.30
C PRO A 123 7.26 10.92 3.03
N ASN A 124 6.81 10.39 1.90
CA ASN A 124 7.33 10.70 0.58
C ASN A 124 6.18 11.01 -0.40
N ALA A 125 6.51 11.67 -1.52
CA ALA A 125 5.55 12.00 -2.55
C ALA A 125 6.20 12.12 -3.94
N TYR A 126 5.65 11.37 -4.90
CA TYR A 126 6.06 11.39 -6.30
C TYR A 126 5.14 12.28 -7.12
N LEU A 127 5.71 13.07 -8.04
CA LEU A 127 4.93 13.80 -9.02
C LEU A 127 4.32 12.82 -10.03
N GLN A 128 3.03 12.94 -10.27
CA GLN A 128 2.34 12.23 -11.34
C GLN A 128 2.28 13.13 -12.57
N HIS A 129 2.59 12.54 -13.73
CA HIS A 129 2.46 13.24 -15.00
C HIS A 129 0.99 13.50 -15.31
N ASP A 130 0.67 14.73 -15.67
CA ASP A 130 -0.65 15.17 -16.10
C ASP A 130 -0.44 16.09 -17.30
N ASP A 131 -0.77 15.61 -18.50
CA ASP A 131 -0.54 16.31 -19.76
C ASP A 131 -1.28 17.67 -19.83
N SER A 132 -2.30 17.86 -18.98
CA SER A 132 -3.05 19.11 -18.89
C SER A 132 -2.36 20.17 -18.02
N LYS A 133 -1.37 19.79 -17.20
CA LYS A 133 -0.71 20.67 -16.21
C LYS A 133 0.77 20.85 -16.53
N LYS A 134 1.16 22.09 -16.82
CA LYS A 134 2.56 22.48 -17.08
C LYS A 134 3.34 22.90 -15.83
N ASP A 135 2.64 23.17 -14.73
CA ASP A 135 3.23 23.62 -13.46
C ASP A 135 3.42 22.44 -12.50
N PRO A 136 4.67 22.01 -12.20
CA PRO A 136 4.94 20.89 -11.32
C PRO A 136 4.36 21.04 -9.91
N SER A 137 4.16 22.28 -9.42
CA SER A 137 3.58 22.51 -8.10
C SER A 137 2.09 22.15 -8.03
N LYS A 138 1.43 22.10 -9.19
CA LYS A 138 -0.01 21.79 -9.36
C LYS A 138 -0.24 20.36 -9.87
N MET A 139 0.83 19.64 -10.21
CA MET A 139 0.73 18.25 -10.63
C MET A 139 0.18 17.38 -9.49
N PRO A 140 -0.65 16.38 -9.81
CA PRO A 140 -1.08 15.40 -8.83
C PRO A 140 0.14 14.69 -8.22
N LYS A 141 -0.02 14.19 -7.00
CA LYS A 141 1.05 13.49 -6.28
C LYS A 141 0.59 12.13 -5.79
N MET A 142 1.41 11.12 -6.03
CA MET A 142 1.30 9.84 -5.34
C MET A 142 2.04 9.96 -4.02
N THR A 143 1.35 9.84 -2.90
CA THR A 143 1.98 9.83 -1.57
C THR A 143 2.34 8.41 -1.17
N SER A 144 3.38 8.28 -0.36
CA SER A 144 3.87 7.02 0.18
C SER A 144 4.49 7.20 1.57
N ILE A 145 4.67 6.09 2.26
CA ILE A 145 5.42 5.98 3.50
C ILE A 145 6.61 5.06 3.23
N GLU A 146 7.81 5.61 3.30
CA GLU A 146 9.05 4.84 3.30
C GLU A 146 9.31 4.31 4.70
N VAL A 147 9.76 3.05 4.80
CA VAL A 147 10.02 2.35 6.05
C VAL A 147 11.48 1.97 6.14
N PHE A 148 12.01 2.12 7.35
CA PHE A 148 13.39 1.85 7.71
C PHE A 148 13.44 0.99 8.96
N ALA A 149 14.41 0.09 9.02
CA ALA A 149 14.68 -0.75 10.17
C ALA A 149 16.17 -0.69 10.55
N GLU A 150 16.49 -1.18 11.74
CA GLU A 150 17.87 -1.36 12.16
C GLU A 150 18.42 -2.65 11.53
N ALA A 151 19.54 -2.55 10.84
CA ALA A 151 20.32 -3.68 10.33
C ALA A 151 21.44 -4.04 11.31
N GLU A 152 22.23 -5.05 10.95
CA GLU A 152 23.43 -5.41 11.70
C GLU A 152 24.32 -4.17 11.96
N TYR A 153 24.91 -4.15 13.15
CA TYR A 153 25.79 -3.08 13.64
C TYR A 153 25.11 -1.72 13.87
N GLY A 154 23.78 -1.69 14.04
CA GLY A 154 23.05 -0.46 14.41
C GLY A 154 22.83 0.51 13.25
N ASN A 155 22.98 0.05 12.00
CA ASN A 155 22.77 0.87 10.82
C ASN A 155 21.28 0.97 10.50
N THR A 156 20.78 2.17 10.21
CA THR A 156 19.40 2.32 9.68
C THR A 156 19.39 2.07 8.17
N VAL A 157 18.58 1.12 7.72
CA VAL A 157 18.45 0.76 6.29
C VAL A 157 17.01 0.92 5.82
N PHE A 158 16.83 1.26 4.54
CA PHE A 158 15.52 1.24 3.89
C PHE A 158 15.08 -0.20 3.67
N VAL A 159 13.84 -0.52 4.05
CA VAL A 159 13.31 -1.89 3.94
C VAL A 159 12.06 -1.99 3.08
N ASP A 160 11.27 -0.92 2.95
CA ASP A 160 10.04 -0.96 2.17
C ASP A 160 9.46 0.43 1.88
N GLU A 161 8.49 0.49 0.95
CA GLU A 161 7.66 1.65 0.70
C GLU A 161 6.20 1.24 0.43
N LEU A 162 5.28 1.84 1.19
CA LEU A 162 3.84 1.64 1.06
C LEU A 162 3.18 2.86 0.45
N MET A 163 2.36 2.65 -0.57
CA MET A 163 1.60 3.73 -1.22
C MET A 163 0.40 4.15 -0.36
N THR A 164 0.05 5.43 -0.40
CA THR A 164 -1.09 6.01 0.34
C THR A 164 -1.94 6.97 -0.49
N GLY A 165 -1.45 7.35 -1.68
CA GLY A 165 -2.13 8.27 -2.59
C GLY A 165 -3.08 7.59 -3.57
N LYS A 166 -3.63 8.37 -4.50
CA LYS A 166 -4.45 7.88 -5.63
C LYS A 166 -3.68 7.96 -6.93
N TRP A 167 -3.92 7.02 -7.84
CA TRP A 167 -3.65 7.24 -9.25
C TRP A 167 -4.61 8.29 -9.80
N ASN A 168 -4.11 9.16 -10.68
CA ASN A 168 -4.92 10.14 -11.41
C ASN A 168 -4.84 9.85 -12.91
#